data_AF-A0A8J5FAL9-F1
#
_entry.id   AF-A0A8J5FAL9-F1
#
_cell.length_a   1.000
_cell.length_b   1.000
_cell.length_c   1.000
_cell.angle_alpha   90.00
_cell.angle_beta   90.00
_cell.angle_gamma   90.00
#
_symmetry.space_group_name_H-M   'P 1'
#
loop_
_entity.id
_entity.type
_entity.pdbx_description
1 polymer ?
#
loop_
_entity_poly.entity_id
_entity_poly.type
_entity_poly.pdbx_seq_one_letter_code
_entity_poly.pdbx_strand_id
1 'polypeptide(L)'
;MDSNNSANSSEDLHGKEPIADEKIDKKKGRGASKLKMVSGQDKCKELERNEFGQPIGDNSVKYASFLGCMIKEFVPYTLDGWSDIDEEVKDRMWSCLHMTYKVEDWEKKIIFQKLAKLWRDRKSKLQILVREANTSRVASRDLSLLKPEFMDQNQWDLFVQRTLSSTFQVSIYSLRP
;
A
#
# COMPACT_ATOMS: atom_id res chain seq x y z
N MET A 1 -81.10 1.27 7.25
CA MET A 1 -80.79 -0.17 7.40
C MET A 1 -79.87 -0.53 6.25
N ASP A 2 -78.58 -0.65 6.61
CA ASP A 2 -77.59 -1.63 6.12
C ASP A 2 -77.36 -1.75 4.60
N SER A 3 -76.16 -1.36 4.12
CA SER A 3 -75.01 -2.25 3.79
C SER A 3 -75.19 -2.99 2.45
N ASN A 4 -74.23 -3.16 1.54
CA ASN A 4 -72.81 -2.82 1.41
C ASN A 4 -72.35 -3.24 -0.01
N ASN A 5 -71.27 -2.61 -0.49
CA ASN A 5 -70.16 -3.21 -1.27
C ASN A 5 -70.36 -3.75 -2.71
N SER A 6 -69.65 -3.16 -3.68
CA SER A 6 -68.70 -3.90 -4.56
C SER A 6 -67.91 -2.96 -5.48
N ALA A 7 -66.59 -3.12 -5.42
CA ALA A 7 -65.59 -2.93 -6.47
C ALA A 7 -65.72 -1.74 -7.45
N ASN A 8 -64.76 -0.81 -7.38
CA ASN A 8 -64.26 -0.20 -8.60
C ASN A 8 -62.72 -0.24 -8.60
N SER A 9 -62.19 -0.99 -9.55
CA SER A 9 -60.76 -1.12 -9.86
C SER A 9 -60.47 -0.15 -10.99
N SER A 10 -59.81 0.97 -10.69
CA SER A 10 -59.28 1.87 -11.72
C SER A 10 -57.82 1.52 -11.99
N GLU A 11 -57.55 1.05 -13.21
CA GLU A 11 -56.24 1.13 -13.84
C GLU A 11 -55.93 2.60 -14.15
N ASP A 12 -54.72 3.09 -13.85
CA ASP A 12 -54.13 4.25 -14.54
C ASP A 12 -52.58 4.23 -14.44
N LEU A 13 -51.98 3.83 -15.56
CA LEU A 13 -50.86 4.41 -16.30
C LEU A 13 -49.77 5.26 -15.56
N HIS A 14 -48.58 4.65 -15.52
CA HIS A 14 -47.28 5.18 -15.97
C HIS A 14 -46.94 6.67 -15.75
N GLY A 15 -46.02 6.91 -14.79
CA GLY A 15 -45.24 8.15 -14.68
C GLY A 15 -44.22 8.09 -13.53
N LYS A 16 -43.24 7.17 -13.60
CA LYS A 16 -42.12 7.17 -12.64
C LYS A 16 -41.01 8.05 -13.21
N GLU A 17 -40.78 9.16 -12.50
CA GLU A 17 -39.69 10.11 -12.68
C GLU A 17 -38.32 9.42 -12.83
N PRO A 18 -37.40 9.97 -13.62
CA PRO A 18 -36.05 9.42 -13.76
C PRO A 18 -35.27 9.64 -12.45
N ILE A 19 -34.85 8.54 -11.82
CA ILE A 19 -33.93 8.56 -10.70
C ILE A 19 -32.60 9.11 -11.22
N ALA A 20 -32.26 10.31 -10.77
CA ALA A 20 -31.01 10.97 -11.09
C ALA A 20 -29.82 10.07 -10.69
N ASP A 21 -28.91 9.86 -11.65
CA ASP A 21 -27.59 9.30 -11.43
C ASP A 21 -26.86 10.13 -10.35
N GLU A 22 -26.92 9.70 -9.10
CA GLU A 22 -25.99 10.16 -8.07
C GLU A 22 -24.59 9.70 -8.48
N LYS A 23 -23.89 10.58 -9.19
CA LYS A 23 -22.44 10.52 -9.34
C LYS A 23 -21.84 10.57 -7.94
N ILE A 24 -21.49 9.41 -7.40
CA ILE A 24 -20.63 9.31 -6.22
C ILE A 24 -19.29 9.95 -6.63
N ASP A 25 -19.13 11.23 -6.28
CA ASP A 25 -17.86 11.93 -6.39
C ASP A 25 -16.84 11.18 -5.55
N LYS A 26 -16.03 10.34 -6.20
CA LYS A 26 -14.84 9.76 -5.59
C LYS A 26 -13.96 10.93 -5.18
N LYS A 27 -14.01 11.29 -3.89
CA LYS A 27 -13.11 12.27 -3.29
C LYS A 27 -11.71 11.96 -3.77
N LYS A 28 -11.03 12.95 -4.38
CA LYS A 28 -9.62 12.83 -4.76
C LYS A 28 -8.85 12.36 -3.53
N GLY A 29 -8.40 11.11 -3.58
CA GLY A 29 -7.58 10.53 -2.52
C GLY A 29 -6.28 11.31 -2.39
N ARG A 30 -5.68 11.27 -1.21
CA ARG A 30 -4.32 11.80 -1.03
C ARG A 30 -3.36 11.04 -1.96
N GLY A 31 -2.53 11.77 -2.71
CA GLY A 31 -1.48 11.19 -3.54
C GLY A 31 -0.45 10.41 -2.71
N ALA A 32 0.40 9.64 -3.38
CA ALA A 32 1.44 8.87 -2.71
C ALA A 32 2.37 9.80 -1.90
N SER A 33 2.61 9.46 -0.64
CA SER A 33 3.62 10.17 0.17
C SER A 33 5.01 9.91 -0.41
N LYS A 34 5.80 10.99 -0.57
CA LYS A 34 7.17 10.98 -1.09
C LYS A 34 8.16 11.25 0.05
N LEU A 35 9.35 10.67 -0.04
CA LEU A 35 10.43 10.94 0.90
C LEU A 35 10.91 12.39 0.69
N LYS A 36 10.83 13.23 1.72
CA LYS A 36 11.42 14.57 1.70
C LYS A 36 12.66 14.54 2.57
N MET A 37 13.82 14.70 1.95
CA MET A 37 15.06 14.95 2.68
C MET A 37 14.92 16.30 3.36
N VAL A 38 15.07 16.33 4.68
CA VAL A 38 15.07 17.56 5.45
C VAL A 38 16.36 18.30 5.11
N SER A 39 16.25 19.50 4.52
CA SER A 39 17.40 20.35 4.21
C SER A 39 17.31 21.63 5.04
N GLY A 40 18.42 22.01 5.69
CA GLY A 40 18.45 23.10 6.66
C GLY A 40 18.24 22.64 8.11
N GLN A 41 18.44 23.57 9.05
CA GLN A 41 18.41 23.40 10.52
C GLN A 41 17.03 23.00 11.10
N ASP A 42 16.19 22.32 10.32
CA ASP A 42 15.03 21.61 10.84
C ASP A 42 15.54 20.44 11.69
N LYS A 43 15.68 20.76 12.97
CA LYS A 43 16.21 19.93 14.04
C LYS A 43 15.71 18.50 13.91
N CYS A 44 16.67 17.57 13.84
CA CYS A 44 16.48 16.13 14.04
C CYS A 44 15.27 15.87 14.95
N LYS A 45 14.21 15.26 14.41
CA LYS A 45 12.92 15.19 15.10
C LYS A 45 13.03 14.22 16.26
N GLU A 46 12.67 14.68 17.46
CA GLU A 46 12.59 13.81 18.62
C GLU A 46 11.38 12.88 18.51
N LEU A 47 11.59 11.63 18.93
CA LEU A 47 10.55 10.60 18.99
C LEU A 47 10.35 10.24 20.45
N GLU A 48 9.16 10.54 20.96
CA GLU A 48 8.69 9.98 22.23
C GLU A 48 8.52 8.48 22.07
N ARG A 49 8.88 7.71 23.09
CA ARG A 49 8.80 6.25 23.05
C ARG A 49 8.11 5.71 24.28
N ASN A 50 7.37 4.63 24.10
CA ASN A 50 6.86 3.85 25.23
C ASN A 50 7.94 2.93 25.81
N GLU A 51 7.58 2.20 26.87
CA GLU A 51 8.45 1.24 27.56
C GLU A 51 8.99 0.12 26.67
N PHE A 52 8.34 -0.13 25.51
CA PHE A 52 8.76 -1.11 24.51
C PHE A 52 9.60 -0.49 23.38
N GLY A 53 10.02 0.77 23.50
CA GLY A 53 10.79 1.49 22.49
C GLY A 53 9.99 1.87 21.24
N GLN A 54 8.66 1.76 21.27
CA GLN A 54 7.82 2.11 20.12
C GLN A 54 7.57 3.62 20.10
N PRO A 55 7.72 4.27 18.93
CA PRO A 55 7.41 5.69 18.80
C PRO A 55 5.94 6.00 19.08
N ILE A 56 5.70 6.97 19.95
CA ILE A 56 4.38 7.51 20.32
C ILE A 56 4.34 9.03 20.07
N GLY A 57 3.18 9.65 20.26
CA GLY A 57 2.98 11.09 20.08
C GLY A 57 2.90 11.54 18.61
N ASP A 58 2.91 12.85 18.39
CA ASP A 58 2.60 13.45 17.08
C ASP A 58 3.60 13.10 15.97
N ASN A 59 4.87 12.89 16.34
CA ASN A 59 5.92 12.52 15.39
C ASN A 59 5.86 11.03 14.99
N SER A 60 5.17 10.18 15.75
CA SER A 60 5.07 8.74 15.44
C SER A 60 4.41 8.46 14.08
N VAL A 61 3.38 9.22 13.73
CA VAL A 61 2.64 9.06 12.46
C VAL A 61 3.52 9.48 11.28
N LYS A 62 4.26 10.59 11.44
CA LYS A 62 5.21 11.08 10.43
C LYS A 62 6.37 10.11 10.27
N TYR A 63 6.85 9.53 11.38
CA TYR A 63 7.90 8.51 11.38
C TYR A 63 7.45 7.24 10.66
N ALA A 64 6.27 6.71 10.97
CA ALA A 64 5.73 5.52 10.29
C ALA A 64 5.55 5.77 8.78
N SER A 65 5.07 6.95 8.41
CA SER A 65 4.94 7.36 7.00
C SER A 65 6.32 7.45 6.32
N PHE A 66 7.31 8.02 7.01
CA PHE A 66 8.69 8.16 6.54
C PHE A 66 9.37 6.81 6.30
N LEU A 67 9.31 5.88 7.26
CA LEU A 67 9.78 4.50 7.07
C LEU A 67 9.11 3.86 5.84
N GLY A 68 7.82 4.14 5.66
CA GLY A 68 7.08 3.74 4.50
C GLY A 68 7.63 4.32 3.19
N CYS A 69 7.96 5.60 3.14
CA CYS A 69 8.54 6.21 1.93
C CYS A 69 9.95 5.68 1.66
N MET A 70 10.76 5.53 2.70
CA MET A 70 12.13 5.03 2.61
C MET A 70 12.20 3.67 1.90
N ILE A 71 11.34 2.72 2.27
CA ILE A 71 11.32 1.40 1.62
C ILE A 71 11.07 1.50 0.11
N LYS A 72 10.16 2.39 -0.31
CA LYS A 72 9.81 2.54 -1.73
C LYS A 72 10.97 3.14 -2.53
N GLU A 73 11.72 4.03 -1.90
CA GLU A 73 12.83 4.74 -2.53
C GLU A 73 14.07 3.86 -2.64
N PHE A 74 14.40 3.13 -1.57
CA PHE A 74 15.68 2.43 -1.47
C PHE A 74 15.63 0.95 -1.84
N VAL A 75 14.46 0.29 -1.74
CA VAL A 75 14.38 -1.18 -1.82
C VAL A 75 13.53 -1.63 -3.02
N PRO A 76 14.16 -2.18 -4.08
CA PRO A 76 13.44 -2.75 -5.21
C PRO A 76 12.53 -3.91 -4.79
N TYR A 77 11.38 -4.05 -5.46
CA TYR A 77 10.48 -5.20 -5.24
C TYR A 77 10.86 -6.43 -6.07
N THR A 78 11.85 -6.30 -6.95
CA THR A 78 12.41 -7.38 -7.77
C THR A 78 13.28 -8.36 -6.98
N LEU A 79 13.83 -7.92 -5.84
CA LEU A 79 14.64 -8.74 -4.92
C LEU A 79 13.84 -9.93 -4.38
N ASP A 80 14.48 -11.05 -4.06
CA ASP A 80 13.82 -12.27 -3.59
C ASP A 80 13.40 -12.10 -2.13
N GLY A 81 14.38 -11.74 -1.29
CA GLY A 81 14.25 -11.53 0.14
C GLY A 81 14.83 -10.20 0.62
N TRP A 82 14.58 -9.90 1.89
CA TRP A 82 15.15 -8.72 2.57
C TRP A 82 16.66 -8.87 2.82
N SER A 83 17.15 -10.12 2.89
CA SER A 83 18.57 -10.45 3.04
C SER A 83 19.41 -9.97 1.87
N ASP A 84 18.80 -9.85 0.69
CA ASP A 84 19.50 -9.60 -0.58
C ASP A 84 19.72 -8.11 -0.83
N ILE A 85 19.38 -7.27 0.14
CA ILE A 85 19.65 -5.84 0.11
C ILE A 85 21.12 -5.63 0.45
N ASP A 86 21.83 -4.97 -0.46
CA ASP A 86 23.23 -4.57 -0.27
C ASP A 86 23.42 -3.79 1.03
N GLU A 87 24.52 -4.04 1.72
CA GLU A 87 24.80 -3.37 3.00
C GLU A 87 24.93 -1.85 2.81
N GLU A 88 25.46 -1.39 1.67
CA GLU A 88 25.51 0.03 1.31
C GLU A 88 24.11 0.68 1.23
N VAL A 89 23.10 -0.05 0.76
CA VAL A 89 21.71 0.43 0.73
C VAL A 89 21.17 0.52 2.15
N LYS A 90 21.44 -0.48 3.00
CA LYS A 90 21.06 -0.44 4.43
C LYS A 90 21.72 0.72 5.15
N ASP A 91 23.00 0.96 4.92
CA ASP A 91 23.73 2.07 5.56
C ASP A 91 23.19 3.42 5.09
N ARG A 92 22.90 3.60 3.80
CA ARG A 92 22.22 4.83 3.32
C ARG A 92 20.84 5.04 3.95
N MET A 93 20.05 3.97 4.10
CA MET A 93 18.76 4.03 4.80
C MET A 93 18.94 4.43 6.26
N TRP A 94 19.97 3.89 6.93
CA TRP A 94 20.30 4.21 8.32
C TRP A 94 20.75 5.66 8.49
N SER A 95 21.65 6.15 7.64
CA SER A 95 22.07 7.55 7.64
C SER A 95 20.89 8.50 7.39
N CYS A 96 20.04 8.19 6.41
CA CYS A 96 18.84 8.97 6.11
C CYS A 96 17.89 9.05 7.33
N LEU A 97 17.77 7.96 8.08
CA LEU A 97 16.97 7.91 9.30
C LEU A 97 17.56 8.79 10.40
N HIS A 98 18.85 8.64 10.70
CA HIS A 98 19.57 9.44 11.69
C HIS A 98 19.55 10.94 11.40
N MET A 99 19.62 11.33 10.13
CA MET A 99 19.53 12.74 9.75
C MET A 99 18.14 13.33 10.00
N THR A 100 17.09 12.50 9.98
CA THR A 100 15.70 12.96 10.07
C THR A 100 15.13 12.86 11.49
N TYR A 101 15.51 11.83 12.23
CA TYR A 101 14.96 11.50 13.54
C TYR A 101 16.06 11.15 14.53
N LYS A 102 15.81 11.46 15.81
CA LYS A 102 16.70 11.09 16.92
C LYS A 102 16.52 9.59 17.19
N VAL A 103 17.39 8.81 16.59
CA VAL A 103 17.47 7.35 16.74
C VAL A 103 18.84 6.97 17.27
N GLU A 104 18.87 5.89 18.03
CA GLU A 104 20.05 5.36 18.72
C GLU A 104 20.45 4.02 18.09
N ASP A 105 21.72 3.66 18.19
CA ASP A 105 22.27 2.46 17.54
C ASP A 105 21.60 1.16 18.00
N TRP A 106 21.20 1.08 19.27
CA TRP A 106 20.52 -0.11 19.80
C TRP A 106 19.17 -0.38 19.12
N GLU A 107 18.55 0.64 18.53
CA GLU A 107 17.29 0.50 17.80
C GLU A 107 17.46 0.04 16.37
N LYS A 108 18.68 0.11 15.80
CA LYS A 108 18.94 -0.23 14.40
C LYS A 108 18.28 -1.56 14.05
N LYS A 109 18.50 -2.58 14.89
CA LYS A 109 17.91 -3.91 14.70
C LYS A 109 16.38 -3.88 14.65
N ILE A 110 15.73 -3.20 15.60
CA ILE A 110 14.25 -3.15 15.72
C ILE A 110 13.66 -2.41 14.51
N ILE A 111 14.29 -1.30 14.12
CA ILE A 111 13.84 -0.49 13.00
C ILE A 111 13.99 -1.25 11.69
N PHE A 112 15.11 -1.92 11.46
CA PHE A 112 15.32 -2.74 10.27
C PHE A 112 14.37 -3.94 10.19
N GLN A 113 14.02 -4.56 11.33
CA GLN A 113 12.97 -5.58 11.36
C GLN A 113 11.60 -5.01 10.94
N LYS A 114 11.27 -3.80 11.39
CA LYS A 114 10.05 -3.10 11.00
C LYS A 114 10.05 -2.75 9.50
N LEU A 115 11.17 -2.25 8.99
CA LEU A 115 11.35 -1.97 7.56
C LEU A 115 11.20 -3.24 6.71
N ALA A 116 11.82 -4.35 7.15
CA ALA A 116 11.69 -5.66 6.50
C ALA A 116 10.25 -6.17 6.46
N LYS A 117 9.49 -5.99 7.55
CA LYS A 117 8.07 -6.33 7.58
C LYS A 117 7.28 -5.46 6.61
N LEU A 118 7.45 -4.15 6.65
CA LEU A 118 6.75 -3.21 5.76
C LEU A 118 7.03 -3.48 4.29
N TRP A 119 8.26 -3.83 3.93
CA TRP A 119 8.63 -4.23 2.56
C TRP A 119 7.92 -5.52 2.14
N ARG A 120 8.00 -6.59 2.95
CA ARG A 120 7.30 -7.86 2.68
C ARG A 120 5.79 -7.67 2.55
N ASP A 121 5.16 -6.93 3.46
CA ASP A 121 3.73 -6.68 3.46
C ASP A 121 3.30 -5.93 2.17
N ARG A 122 4.09 -4.97 1.71
CA ARG A 122 3.80 -4.23 0.46
C ARG A 122 4.03 -5.05 -0.78
N LYS A 123 5.16 -5.77 -0.85
CA LYS A 123 5.49 -6.67 -1.94
C LYS A 123 4.38 -7.72 -2.10
N SER A 124 3.97 -8.35 -0.99
CA SER A 124 2.88 -9.33 -0.97
C SER A 124 1.56 -8.75 -1.48
N LYS A 125 1.15 -7.58 -0.99
CA LYS A 125 -0.06 -6.89 -1.48
C LYS A 125 -0.01 -6.63 -2.99
N LEU A 126 1.14 -6.17 -3.51
CA LEU A 126 1.29 -5.91 -4.93
C LEU A 126 1.26 -7.20 -5.76
N GLN A 127 1.87 -8.29 -5.26
CA GLN A 127 1.82 -9.60 -5.89
C GLN A 127 0.40 -10.15 -5.97
N ILE A 128 -0.40 -9.99 -4.90
CA ILE A 128 -1.81 -10.39 -4.87
C ILE A 128 -2.59 -9.63 -5.95
N LEU A 129 -2.46 -8.30 -5.99
CA LEU A 129 -3.14 -7.45 -6.99
C LEU A 129 -2.76 -7.84 -8.43
N VAL A 130 -1.47 -8.11 -8.68
CA VAL A 130 -1.00 -8.57 -10.01
C VAL A 130 -1.61 -9.91 -10.40
N ARG A 131 -1.70 -10.87 -9.46
CA ARG A 131 -2.31 -12.18 -9.72
C ARG A 131 -3.80 -12.06 -10.00
N GLU A 132 -4.51 -11.27 -9.19
CA GLU A 132 -5.94 -11.02 -9.36
C GLU A 132 -6.24 -10.34 -10.70
N ALA A 133 -5.46 -9.32 -11.07
CA ALA A 133 -5.57 -8.66 -12.37
C ALA A 133 -5.29 -9.63 -13.53
N ASN A 134 -4.34 -10.55 -13.38
CA ASN A 134 -4.04 -11.53 -14.42
C ASN A 134 -5.18 -12.57 -14.63
N THR A 135 -6.01 -12.80 -13.61
CA THR A 135 -7.21 -13.66 -13.73
C THR A 135 -8.41 -12.92 -14.35
N SER A 136 -8.41 -11.58 -14.33
CA SER A 136 -9.46 -10.75 -14.94
C SER A 136 -9.49 -10.89 -16.47
N ARG A 137 -10.68 -10.82 -17.07
CA ARG A 137 -10.87 -10.84 -18.54
C ARG A 137 -10.19 -9.66 -19.26
N VAL A 138 -9.72 -8.63 -18.53
CA VAL A 138 -9.05 -7.43 -19.06
C VAL A 138 -7.64 -7.26 -18.48
N ALA A 139 -6.91 -8.36 -18.30
CA ALA A 139 -5.63 -8.42 -17.60
C ALA A 139 -4.59 -7.35 -18.00
N SER A 140 -4.43 -7.05 -19.29
CA SER A 140 -3.38 -6.10 -19.73
C SER A 140 -3.63 -4.66 -19.30
N ARG A 141 -4.89 -4.20 -19.27
CA ARG A 141 -5.23 -2.84 -18.81
C ARG A 141 -5.21 -2.75 -17.29
N ASP A 142 -5.63 -3.82 -16.63
CA ASP A 142 -5.66 -3.88 -15.16
C ASP A 142 -4.24 -3.88 -14.59
N LEU A 143 -3.27 -4.55 -15.23
CA LEU A 143 -1.87 -4.55 -14.80
C LEU A 143 -1.18 -3.19 -14.96
N SER A 144 -1.41 -2.45 -16.06
CA SER A 144 -0.78 -1.14 -16.24
C SER A 144 -1.24 -0.10 -15.20
N LEU A 145 -2.47 -0.24 -14.70
CA LEU A 145 -3.03 0.61 -13.64
C LEU A 145 -2.45 0.28 -12.24
N LEU A 146 -1.88 -0.90 -12.05
CA LEU A 146 -1.31 -1.34 -10.77
C LEU A 146 0.16 -0.96 -10.58
N LYS A 147 0.82 -0.50 -11.65
CA LYS A 147 2.23 -0.09 -11.60
C LYS A 147 2.43 1.03 -10.57
N PRO A 148 3.27 0.81 -9.54
CA PRO A 148 3.58 1.87 -8.60
C PRO A 148 4.35 3.03 -9.25
N GLU A 149 4.01 4.28 -8.88
CA GLU A 149 4.63 5.50 -9.43
C GLU A 149 6.16 5.55 -9.28
N PHE A 150 6.70 4.96 -8.22
CA PHE A 150 8.14 4.98 -7.92
C PHE A 150 8.95 3.92 -8.69
N MET A 151 8.28 3.03 -9.42
CA MET A 151 8.92 1.94 -10.15
C MET A 151 8.99 2.28 -11.64
N ASP A 152 10.13 2.07 -12.27
CA ASP A 152 10.24 2.23 -13.72
C ASP A 152 9.51 1.09 -14.47
N GLN A 153 9.39 1.21 -15.80
CA GLN A 153 8.66 0.21 -16.57
C GLN A 153 9.38 -1.15 -16.61
N ASN A 154 10.71 -1.16 -16.68
CA ASN A 154 11.49 -2.39 -16.75
C ASN A 154 11.39 -3.17 -15.43
N GLN A 155 11.56 -2.49 -14.30
CA GLN A 155 11.36 -3.05 -12.97
C GLN A 155 9.95 -3.61 -12.80
N TRP A 156 8.93 -2.92 -13.34
CA TRP A 156 7.55 -3.39 -13.30
C TRP A 156 7.37 -4.66 -14.14
N ASP A 157 7.89 -4.69 -15.36
CA ASP A 157 7.76 -5.85 -16.25
C ASP A 157 8.47 -7.08 -15.67
N LEU A 158 9.68 -6.91 -15.13
CA LEU A 158 10.42 -7.97 -14.42
C LEU A 158 9.64 -8.47 -13.20
N PHE A 159 9.05 -7.56 -12.42
CA PHE A 159 8.24 -7.92 -11.25
C PHE A 159 6.98 -8.70 -11.63
N VAL A 160 6.26 -8.28 -12.67
CA VAL A 160 5.06 -8.97 -13.17
C VAL A 160 5.42 -10.34 -13.72
N GLN A 161 6.45 -10.44 -14.58
CA GLN A 161 6.92 -11.70 -15.13
C GLN A 161 7.28 -12.69 -14.02
N ARG A 162 8.04 -12.23 -13.03
CA ARG A 162 8.43 -13.04 -11.87
C ARG A 162 7.22 -13.49 -11.04
N THR A 163 6.27 -12.59 -10.80
CA THR A 163 5.08 -12.88 -9.99
C THR A 163 4.18 -13.91 -10.67
N LEU A 164 4.04 -13.83 -12.00
CA LEU A 164 3.18 -14.70 -12.79
C LEU A 164 3.86 -16.01 -13.23
N SER A 165 5.19 -16.09 -13.16
CA SER A 165 5.94 -17.30 -13.49
C SER A 165 5.52 -18.50 -12.63
N SER A 166 5.42 -19.68 -13.27
CA SER A 166 4.99 -20.95 -12.65
C SER A 166 5.87 -21.43 -11.51
N THR A 167 7.15 -21.01 -11.43
CA THR A 167 8.06 -21.40 -10.35
C THR A 167 7.66 -20.82 -8.99
N PHE A 168 6.94 -19.70 -8.94
CA PHE A 168 6.43 -19.15 -7.69
C PHE A 168 5.14 -19.85 -7.20
N GLN A 169 4.42 -20.54 -8.09
CA GLN A 169 3.19 -21.25 -7.73
C GLN A 169 3.48 -22.47 -6.84
N VAL A 170 4.60 -23.17 -7.04
CA VAL A 170 4.92 -24.41 -6.30
C VAL A 170 5.36 -24.15 -4.84
N SER A 171 5.96 -22.98 -4.55
CA SER A 171 6.54 -22.68 -3.22
C SER A 171 5.52 -22.27 -2.15
N ILE A 172 4.34 -21.77 -2.52
CA ILE A 172 3.32 -21.32 -1.55
C ILE A 172 2.36 -22.45 -1.16
N TYR A 173 2.11 -23.44 -2.03
CA TYR A 173 1.23 -24.58 -1.72
C TYR A 173 1.92 -25.72 -0.96
N SER A 174 3.25 -25.67 -0.77
CA SER A 174 4.02 -26.67 -0.02
C SER A 174 4.30 -26.28 1.44
N LEU A 175 3.89 -25.09 1.89
CA LEU A 175 4.17 -24.57 3.23
C LEU A 175 2.89 -24.05 3.95
N ARG A 176 1.79 -24.80 3.84
CA ARG A 176 0.64 -24.64 4.72
C ARG A 176 0.43 -25.95 5.51
N PRO A 177 0.81 -26.02 6.79
CA PRO A 177 0.36 -27.07 7.70
C PRO A 177 -1.16 -27.01 7.88
#